data_AF-A0A7D6C7T0-F1
#
_entry.id   AF-A0A7D6C7T0-F1
#
_cell.length_a   1.000
_cell.length_b   1.000
_cell.length_c   1.000
_cell.angle_alpha   90.00
_cell.angle_beta   90.00
_cell.angle_gamma   90.00
#
_symmetry.space_group_name_H-M   'P 1'
#
loop_
_entity.id
_entity.type
_entity.pdbx_description
1 polymer ?
#
loop_
_entity_poly.entity_id
_entity_poly.type
_entity_poly.pdbx_seq_one_letter_code
_entity_poly.pdbx_strand_id
1 'polypeptide(L)'
;MFDEDVVRHYQEYLQQRREHRPDGEYRGATDIEWNEFQEHFDKRRVELGSCARPCGTPRQHEHACIRCPMLSINPEMLGRLAELEEDLHARRTRAEAEGWLGEIEGIDLTLRYLTDKQQQAVRLSQVSGPTVLGIPATDTGA
;
A
#
# COMPACT_ATOMS: atom_id res chain seq x y z
N MET A 1 -19.29 -12.04 -23.66
CA MET A 1 -19.73 -13.36 -23.17
C MET A 1 -18.49 -14.24 -23.20
N PHE A 2 -18.05 -14.79 -22.06
CA PHE A 2 -16.92 -15.70 -22.04
C PHE A 2 -17.36 -17.06 -22.55
N ASP A 3 -16.45 -17.77 -23.22
CA ASP A 3 -16.70 -19.12 -23.70
C ASP A 3 -16.85 -20.06 -22.48
N GLU A 4 -18.02 -20.65 -22.35
CA GLU A 4 -18.42 -21.48 -21.20
C GLU A 4 -17.54 -22.74 -21.09
N ASP A 5 -17.06 -23.24 -22.22
CA ASP A 5 -16.14 -24.39 -22.25
C ASP A 5 -14.76 -24.02 -21.69
N VAL A 6 -14.29 -22.79 -21.92
CA VAL A 6 -13.03 -22.28 -21.35
C VAL A 6 -13.13 -22.13 -19.83
N VAL A 7 -14.25 -21.60 -19.34
CA VAL A 7 -14.50 -21.46 -17.90
C VAL A 7 -14.55 -22.83 -17.23
N ARG A 8 -15.27 -23.79 -17.82
CA ARG A 8 -15.38 -25.15 -17.31
C ARG A 8 -14.01 -25.83 -17.22
N HIS A 9 -13.24 -25.82 -18.31
CA HIS A 9 -11.92 -26.45 -18.32
C HIS A 9 -10.94 -25.80 -17.34
N TYR A 10 -11.01 -24.48 -17.17
CA TYR A 10 -10.19 -23.81 -16.17
C TYR A 10 -10.55 -24.22 -14.74
N GLN A 11 -11.85 -24.34 -14.44
CA GLN A 11 -12.32 -24.82 -13.13
C GLN A 11 -11.92 -26.27 -12.87
N GLU A 12 -12.08 -27.17 -13.85
CA GLU A 12 -11.65 -28.58 -13.77
C GLU A 12 -10.14 -28.69 -13.52
N TYR A 13 -9.34 -27.91 -14.25
CA TYR A 13 -7.90 -27.84 -14.06
C TYR A 13 -7.50 -27.38 -12.65
N LEU A 14 -8.18 -26.36 -12.12
CA LEU A 14 -7.95 -25.90 -10.75
C LEU A 14 -8.33 -26.97 -9.72
N GLN A 15 -9.41 -27.71 -9.95
CA GLN A 15 -9.88 -28.75 -9.04
C GLN A 15 -8.90 -29.93 -8.98
N GLN A 16 -8.46 -30.44 -10.13
CA GLN A 16 -7.43 -31.51 -10.20
C GLN A 16 -6.15 -31.10 -9.49
N ARG A 17 -5.71 -29.84 -9.63
CA ARG A 17 -4.52 -29.35 -8.92
C ARG A 17 -4.72 -29.23 -7.41
N ARG A 18 -5.93 -29.00 -6.93
CA ARG A 18 -6.24 -29.01 -5.49
C ARG A 18 -6.23 -30.43 -4.93
N GLU A 19 -6.67 -31.42 -5.70
CA GLU A 19 -6.64 -32.84 -5.30
C GLU A 19 -5.23 -33.40 -5.15
N HIS A 20 -4.28 -32.98 -6.00
CA HIS A 20 -2.89 -33.39 -5.91
C HIS A 20 -2.06 -32.61 -4.88
N ARG A 21 -2.67 -31.69 -4.15
CA ARG A 21 -1.95 -30.84 -3.20
C ARG A 21 -1.72 -31.59 -1.88
N PRO A 22 -0.52 -31.53 -1.28
CA PRO A 22 -0.26 -32.17 0.01
C PRO A 22 -1.18 -31.65 1.12
N ASP A 23 -1.67 -32.57 1.97
CA ASP A 23 -2.41 -32.22 3.18
C ASP A 23 -1.52 -31.36 4.10
N GLY A 24 -1.92 -30.10 4.31
CA GLY A 24 -1.23 -29.14 5.17
C GLY A 24 -0.92 -27.79 4.53
N GLU A 25 -0.89 -27.69 3.20
CA GLU A 25 -0.64 -26.42 2.51
C GLU A 25 -1.80 -25.42 2.67
N TYR A 26 -3.03 -25.93 2.88
CA TYR A 26 -4.22 -25.16 3.26
C TYR A 26 -4.66 -25.46 4.69
N ARG A 27 -3.72 -25.50 5.63
CA ARG A 27 -4.13 -25.52 7.04
C ARG A 27 -4.98 -24.26 7.32
N GLY A 28 -6.07 -24.42 8.06
CA GLY A 28 -6.80 -23.27 8.58
C GLY A 28 -5.85 -22.40 9.39
N ALA A 29 -5.89 -21.08 9.16
CA ALA A 29 -5.19 -20.15 10.03
C ALA A 29 -5.72 -20.32 11.46
N THR A 30 -4.80 -20.43 12.41
CA THR A 30 -5.13 -20.55 13.84
C THR A 30 -5.65 -19.24 14.40
N ASP A 31 -6.33 -19.28 15.54
CA ASP A 31 -6.80 -18.06 16.21
C ASP A 31 -5.65 -17.11 16.57
N ILE A 32 -4.46 -17.64 16.86
CA ILE A 32 -3.25 -16.85 17.11
C ILE A 32 -2.82 -16.11 15.84
N GLU A 33 -2.73 -16.81 14.70
CA GLU A 33 -2.39 -16.20 13.41
C GLU A 33 -3.44 -15.17 12.97
N TRP A 34 -4.71 -15.43 13.25
CA TRP A 34 -5.79 -14.48 12.98
C TRP A 34 -5.68 -13.23 13.84
N ASN A 35 -5.42 -13.38 15.14
CA ASN A 35 -5.23 -12.25 16.04
C ASN A 35 -3.99 -11.45 15.65
N GLU A 36 -2.86 -12.10 15.37
CA GLU A 36 -1.64 -11.45 14.87
C GLU A 36 -1.90 -10.70 13.56
N PHE A 37 -2.65 -11.28 12.63
CA PHE A 37 -3.03 -10.64 11.39
C PHE A 37 -3.88 -9.38 11.65
N GLN A 38 -4.93 -9.47 12.46
CA GLN A 38 -5.80 -8.33 12.77
C GLN A 38 -5.04 -7.20 13.46
N GLU A 39 -4.23 -7.55 14.46
CA GLU A 39 -3.33 -6.61 15.11
C GLU A 39 -2.37 -5.95 14.11
N HIS A 40 -1.94 -6.67 13.06
CA HIS A 40 -1.03 -6.12 12.07
C HIS A 40 -1.64 -4.99 11.23
N PHE A 41 -2.95 -5.01 10.97
CA PHE A 41 -3.65 -3.95 10.22
C PHE A 41 -3.85 -2.70 11.08
N ASP A 42 -4.32 -2.88 12.31
CA ASP A 42 -4.62 -1.74 13.20
C ASP A 42 -3.34 -1.04 13.71
N LYS A 43 -2.25 -1.80 13.89
CA LYS A 43 -0.97 -1.27 14.40
C LYS A 43 -0.12 -0.56 13.35
N ARG A 44 -0.48 -0.56 12.06
CA ARG A 44 0.30 0.10 10.99
C ARG A 44 -0.15 1.53 10.68
N ARG A 45 -0.63 2.24 11.70
CA ARG A 45 -0.65 3.70 11.66
C ARG A 45 0.79 4.20 11.84
N VAL A 46 1.37 4.69 10.76
CA VAL A 46 2.65 5.41 10.79
C VAL A 46 2.36 6.91 10.97
N GLU A 47 3.39 7.69 11.31
CA GLU A 47 3.26 9.14 11.57
C GLU A 47 2.44 9.87 10.49
N LEU A 48 2.64 9.51 9.22
CA LEU A 48 2.04 10.19 8.07
C LEU A 48 0.71 9.58 7.58
N GLY A 49 0.28 8.42 8.10
CA GLY A 49 -0.91 7.74 7.59
C GLY A 49 -0.90 6.22 7.79
N SER A 50 -1.48 5.49 6.83
CA SER A 50 -1.63 4.03 6.90
C SER A 50 -0.78 3.33 5.85
N CYS A 51 -0.11 2.23 6.24
CA CYS A 51 0.74 1.44 5.34
C CYS A 51 0.10 0.09 5.00
N ALA A 52 -0.30 -0.09 3.75
CA ALA A 52 -1.02 -1.28 3.27
C ALA A 52 -0.11 -2.48 2.90
N ARG A 53 1.17 -2.47 3.31
CA ARG A 53 2.11 -3.56 2.99
C ARG A 53 1.56 -4.93 3.47
N PRO A 54 1.79 -6.05 2.77
CA PRO A 54 1.27 -7.34 3.24
C PRO A 54 1.82 -7.75 4.61
N CYS A 55 1.03 -8.51 5.37
CA CYS A 55 1.47 -9.16 6.61
C CYS A 55 2.71 -10.03 6.34
N GLY A 56 3.66 -10.07 7.28
CA GLY A 56 4.84 -10.95 7.19
C GLY A 56 5.92 -10.55 6.18
N THR A 57 5.77 -9.42 5.47
CA THR A 57 6.83 -8.92 4.57
C THR A 57 7.84 -8.07 5.34
N PRO A 58 9.16 -8.36 5.23
CA PRO A 58 10.18 -7.60 5.95
C PRO A 58 10.17 -6.13 5.54
N ARG A 59 10.42 -5.24 6.52
CA ARG A 59 10.59 -3.82 6.24
C ARG A 59 11.99 -3.62 5.67
N GLN A 60 12.11 -3.29 4.38
CA GLN A 60 13.40 -2.81 3.84
C GLN A 60 13.80 -1.48 4.48
N HIS A 61 12.83 -0.71 4.97
CA HIS A 61 13.05 0.52 5.70
C HIS A 61 12.06 0.59 6.86
N GLU A 62 12.55 0.42 8.07
CA GLU A 62 11.75 0.57 9.30
C GLU A 62 11.33 2.03 9.53
N HIS A 63 12.06 2.98 8.92
CA HIS A 63 11.89 4.42 9.13
C HIS A 63 11.65 5.26 7.86
N ALA A 64 11.86 4.73 6.64
CA ALA A 64 11.69 5.51 5.39
C ALA A 64 10.29 5.34 4.78
N CYS A 65 9.27 5.81 5.49
CA CYS A 65 7.87 5.64 5.07
C CYS A 65 7.53 6.41 3.78
N ILE A 66 8.15 7.57 3.54
CA ILE A 66 7.88 8.44 2.37
C ILE A 66 8.12 7.75 1.02
N ARG A 67 9.17 6.93 0.91
CA ARG A 67 9.49 6.21 -0.33
C ARG A 67 8.60 4.97 -0.55
N CYS A 68 7.76 4.60 0.42
CA CYS A 68 6.92 3.42 0.33
C CYS A 68 5.73 3.69 -0.63
N PRO A 69 5.59 2.92 -1.73
CA PRO A 69 4.45 3.08 -2.63
C PRO A 69 3.12 2.72 -1.93
N MET A 70 3.18 1.81 -0.95
CA MET A 70 2.01 1.33 -0.20
C MET A 70 1.60 2.24 0.98
N LEU A 71 2.27 3.38 1.17
CA LEU A 71 1.86 4.39 2.15
C LEU A 71 0.68 5.19 1.59
N SER A 72 -0.46 5.13 2.27
CA SER A 72 -1.58 6.05 2.07
C SER A 72 -1.48 7.19 3.09
N ILE A 73 -1.30 8.42 2.60
CA ILE A 73 -1.17 9.61 3.45
C ILE A 73 -2.53 10.00 4.01
N ASN A 74 -2.57 10.33 5.31
CA ASN A 74 -3.72 11.04 5.88
C ASN A 74 -3.67 12.49 5.40
N PRO A 75 -4.72 13.03 4.74
CA PRO A 75 -4.75 14.42 4.26
C PRO A 75 -4.45 15.48 5.34
N GLU A 76 -4.72 15.20 6.62
CA GLU A 76 -4.38 16.08 7.75
C GLU A 76 -2.86 16.27 7.92
N MET A 77 -2.04 15.39 7.36
CA MET A 77 -0.58 15.42 7.46
C MET A 77 0.11 16.29 6.40
N LEU A 78 -0.64 17.05 5.60
CA LEU A 78 -0.08 17.97 4.59
C LEU A 78 0.91 18.98 5.19
N GLY A 79 0.59 19.54 6.36
CA GLY A 79 1.51 20.45 7.05
C GLY A 79 2.83 19.76 7.43
N ARG A 80 2.75 18.53 7.93
CA ARG A 80 3.93 17.73 8.28
C ARG A 80 4.78 17.38 7.06
N LEU A 81 4.17 17.11 5.90
CA LEU A 81 4.89 16.88 4.65
C LEU A 81 5.64 18.14 4.18
N ALA A 82 5.09 19.34 4.40
CA ALA A 82 5.77 20.58 4.06
C ALA A 82 7.01 20.83 4.95
N GLU A 83 6.90 20.56 6.26
CA GLU A 83 8.05 20.62 7.18
C GLU A 83 9.18 19.67 6.76
N LEU A 84 8.83 18.45 6.34
CA LEU A 84 9.79 17.46 5.85
C LEU A 84 10.46 17.88 4.54
N GLU A 85 9.72 18.54 3.65
CA GLU A 85 10.26 19.09 2.40
C GLU A 85 11.31 20.17 2.68
N GLU A 86 11.02 21.09 3.60
CA GLU A 86 11.96 22.13 4.02
C GLU A 86 13.24 21.55 4.63
N ASP A 87 13.12 20.58 5.56
CA ASP A 87 14.28 19.89 6.14
C ASP A 87 15.12 19.16 5.08
N LEU A 88 14.48 18.49 4.13
CA LEU A 88 15.18 17.81 3.03
C LEU A 88 15.92 18.81 2.13
N HIS A 89 15.35 19.96 1.82
CA HIS A 89 16.05 21.02 1.08
C HIS A 89 17.24 21.59 1.86
N ALA A 90 17.10 21.82 3.16
CA ALA A 90 18.22 22.28 3.99
C ALA A 90 19.36 21.24 4.03
N ARG A 91 19.03 19.95 4.15
CA ARG A 91 20.01 18.86 4.09
C ARG A 91 20.68 18.75 2.73
N ARG A 92 19.92 18.95 1.65
CA ARG A 92 20.45 18.95 0.27
C ARG A 92 21.50 20.04 0.10
N THR A 93 21.19 21.27 0.50
CA THR A 93 22.13 22.42 0.46
C THR A 93 23.42 22.12 1.21
N ARG A 94 23.32 21.44 2.37
CA ARG A 94 24.49 21.01 3.13
C ARG A 94 25.30 19.96 2.37
N ALA A 95 24.63 18.94 1.83
CA ALA A 95 25.29 17.88 1.06
C ALA A 95 26.00 18.45 -0.18
N GLU A 96 25.45 19.49 -0.82
CA GLU A 96 26.11 20.21 -1.91
C GLU A 96 27.38 20.93 -1.44
N ALA A 97 27.31 21.65 -0.31
CA ALA A 97 28.46 22.34 0.25
C ALA A 97 29.61 21.38 0.64
N GLU A 98 29.27 20.18 1.11
CA GLU A 98 30.22 19.15 1.53
C GLU A 98 30.64 18.20 0.40
N GLY A 99 30.04 18.31 -0.79
CA GLY A 99 30.31 17.44 -1.94
C GLY A 99 29.84 15.99 -1.79
N TRP A 100 28.81 15.74 -0.98
CA TRP A 100 28.27 14.40 -0.71
C TRP A 100 27.31 13.94 -1.81
N LEU A 101 27.85 13.55 -2.96
CA LEU A 101 27.06 13.19 -4.15
C LEU A 101 26.01 12.09 -3.88
N GLY A 102 26.36 11.03 -3.15
CA GLY A 102 25.43 9.95 -2.81
C GLY A 102 24.27 10.39 -1.91
N GLU A 103 24.52 11.36 -1.03
CA GLU A 103 23.47 11.92 -0.16
C GLU A 103 22.53 12.81 -0.98
N ILE A 104 23.07 13.62 -1.91
CA ILE A 104 22.27 14.43 -2.82
C ILE A 104 21.32 13.54 -3.64
N GLU A 105 21.83 12.46 -4.23
CA GLU A 105 20.99 11.50 -4.99
C GLU A 105 19.89 10.88 -4.12
N GLY A 106 20.23 10.48 -2.90
CA GLY A 106 19.27 9.94 -1.93
C GLY A 106 18.19 10.95 -1.53
N ILE A 107 18.56 12.21 -1.32
CA ILE A 107 17.64 13.28 -0.97
C ILE A 107 16.72 13.61 -2.16
N ASP A 108 17.27 13.75 -3.38
CA ASP A 108 16.50 14.03 -4.59
C ASP A 108 15.47 12.94 -4.89
N LEU A 109 15.83 11.67 -4.67
CA LEU A 109 14.88 10.56 -4.75
C LEU A 109 13.75 10.72 -3.72
N THR A 110 14.09 11.10 -2.48
CA THR A 110 13.10 11.27 -1.40
C THR A 110 12.16 12.42 -1.66
N LEU A 111 12.67 13.56 -2.15
CA LEU A 111 11.87 14.73 -2.53
C LEU A 111 10.84 14.37 -3.59
N ARG A 112 11.21 13.60 -4.63
CA ARG A 112 10.25 13.14 -5.64
C ARG A 112 9.09 12.35 -5.04
N TYR A 113 9.39 11.37 -4.19
CA TYR A 113 8.34 10.62 -3.49
C TYR A 113 7.49 11.51 -2.59
N LEU A 114 8.10 12.46 -1.89
CA LEU A 114 7.39 13.39 -1.03
C LEU A 114 6.39 14.24 -1.84
N THR A 115 6.80 14.79 -2.98
CA THR A 115 5.91 15.55 -3.88
C THR A 115 4.73 14.71 -4.35
N ASP A 116 4.96 13.46 -4.77
CA ASP A 116 3.88 12.56 -5.18
C ASP A 116 2.88 12.31 -4.05
N LYS A 117 3.38 12.12 -2.82
CA LYS A 117 2.59 11.94 -1.61
C LYS A 117 1.78 13.19 -1.24
N GLN A 118 2.35 14.38 -1.36
CA GLN A 118 1.63 15.65 -1.18
C GLN A 118 0.50 15.79 -2.19
N GLN A 119 0.76 15.56 -3.48
CA GLN A 119 -0.27 15.63 -4.52
C GLN A 119 -1.40 14.63 -4.27
N GLN A 120 -1.07 13.41 -3.84
CA GLN A 120 -2.06 12.41 -3.45
C GLN A 120 -2.93 12.92 -2.28
N ALA A 121 -2.31 13.47 -1.23
CA ALA A 121 -3.02 13.99 -0.06
C ALA A 121 -3.92 15.19 -0.39
N VAL A 122 -3.46 16.12 -1.25
CA VAL A 122 -4.28 17.24 -1.76
C VAL A 122 -5.48 16.74 -2.55
N ARG A 123 -5.29 15.75 -3.45
CA ARG A 123 -6.42 15.18 -4.18
C ARG A 123 -7.44 14.55 -3.22
N LEU A 124 -6.97 13.83 -2.21
CA LEU A 124 -7.85 13.19 -1.23
C LEU A 124 -8.59 14.21 -0.34
N SER A 125 -7.99 15.35 0.02
CA SER A 125 -8.70 16.40 0.77
C SER A 125 -9.81 17.06 -0.06
N GLN A 126 -9.62 17.16 -1.38
CA GLN A 126 -10.59 17.74 -2.31
C GLN A 126 -11.76 16.80 -2.63
N VAL A 127 -11.56 15.48 -2.58
CA VAL A 127 -12.65 14.49 -2.76
C VAL A 127 -13.40 14.34 -1.44
N SER A 128 -14.21 15.35 -1.11
CA SER A 128 -15.08 15.36 0.06
C SER A 128 -16.49 14.89 -0.33
N GLY A 129 -16.65 13.59 -0.58
CA GLY A 129 -17.99 13.02 -0.73
C GLY A 129 -18.01 11.53 -1.11
N PRO A 130 -18.93 10.74 -0.53
CA PRO A 130 -19.16 9.38 -0.99
C PRO A 130 -19.66 9.43 -2.45
N THR A 131 -18.94 8.76 -3.35
CA THR A 131 -19.45 8.51 -4.70
C THR A 131 -20.47 7.38 -4.62
N VAL A 132 -21.73 7.68 -4.93
CA VAL A 132 -22.80 6.68 -4.94
C VAL A 132 -22.61 5.79 -6.17
N LEU A 133 -22.11 4.57 -5.95
CA LEU A 133 -21.86 3.60 -7.02
C LEU A 133 -23.11 2.80 -7.44
N GLY A 134 -24.24 2.97 -6.74
CA GLY A 134 -25.43 2.14 -6.89
C GLY A 134 -25.22 0.70 -6.40
N ILE A 135 -26.31 0.00 -6.08
CA ILE A 135 -26.26 -1.44 -5.80
C ILE A 135 -26.53 -2.15 -7.14
N PRO A 136 -25.64 -3.04 -7.63
CA PRO A 136 -25.93 -3.80 -8.82
C PRO A 136 -27.14 -4.71 -8.57
N ALA A 137 -28.20 -4.52 -9.35
CA ALA A 137 -29.37 -5.40 -9.29
C ALA A 137 -28.98 -6.76 -9.89
N THR A 138 -29.14 -7.83 -9.12
CA THR A 138 -29.09 -9.19 -9.66
C THR A 138 -30.41 -9.44 -10.37
N ASP A 139 -30.36 -9.62 -11.69
CA ASP A 139 -31.51 -10.03 -12.49
C ASP A 139 -31.94 -11.44 -12.06
N THR A 140 -32.97 -11.53 -11.22
CA THR A 140 -33.61 -12.80 -10.88
C THR A 140 -34.58 -13.12 -12.00
N GLY A 141 -34.05 -13.68 -13.10
CA GLY A 141 -34.82 -14.23 -14.20
C GLY A 141 -35.74 -15.36 -13.71
N ALA A 142 -37.02 -15.23 -14.03
CA ALA A 142 -38.10 -16.18 -13.78
C ALA A 142 -38.07 -17.38 -14.74
#